data_AF-A0A953E1V3-F1
#
_entry.id   AF-A0A953E1V3-F1
#
_cell.length_a   1.000
_cell.length_b   1.000
_cell.length_c   1.000
_cell.angle_alpha   90.00
_cell.angle_beta   90.00
_cell.angle_gamma   90.00
#
_symmetry.space_group_name_H-M   'P 1'
#
loop_
_entity.id
_entity.type
_entity.pdbx_description
1 polymer ?
#
loop_
_entity_poly.entity_id
_entity_poly.type
_entity_poly.pdbx_seq_one_letter_code
_entity_poly.pdbx_strand_id
1 'polypeptide(L)'
;MSDPLLDIAEGTLLDARKADVGRSREKSRRARLRRLALVLALPAGFLWYRLATGHPFNVFALPNIPWLLLLYVAVPVLFLVGMGGVYWAYGRSPHQLIRPEQIDVRLADVVGIDVIKAEVVRSLNLFLAHRTFARDMGGRPRRGLLFEGPPGTGKTFLAKAIA
;
A
#
# COMPACT_ATOMS: atom_id res chain seq x y z
N MET A 1 11.64 28.36 -15.96
CA MET A 1 10.48 27.53 -15.60
C MET A 1 10.19 26.68 -16.83
N SER A 2 10.92 25.57 -16.98
CA SER A 2 10.85 24.70 -18.16
C SER A 2 9.57 23.87 -18.12
N ASP A 3 8.82 23.91 -19.22
CA ASP A 3 7.54 23.23 -19.36
C ASP A 3 7.75 21.70 -19.36
N PRO A 4 7.28 20.96 -18.35
CA PRO A 4 7.46 19.51 -18.26
C PRO A 4 6.76 18.75 -19.40
N LEU A 5 5.96 19.42 -20.23
CA LEU A 5 5.32 18.83 -21.40
C LEU A 5 6.26 18.71 -22.60
N LEU A 6 7.30 19.55 -22.72
CA LEU A 6 8.28 19.47 -23.81
C LEU A 6 9.26 18.30 -23.62
N ASP A 7 9.65 17.98 -22.39
CA ASP A 7 10.49 16.81 -22.06
C ASP A 7 9.81 15.47 -22.42
N ILE A 8 8.47 15.43 -22.51
CA ILE A 8 7.72 14.22 -22.87
C ILE A 8 7.90 13.90 -24.37
N ALA A 9 8.19 14.91 -25.21
CA ALA A 9 8.36 14.76 -26.65
C ALA A 9 9.79 14.31 -27.05
N GLU A 10 10.80 14.63 -26.24
CA GLU A 10 12.21 14.35 -26.57
C GLU A 10 12.70 12.93 -26.21
N GLY A 11 11.83 12.06 -25.68
CA GLY A 11 12.17 10.65 -25.47
C GLY A 11 13.19 10.39 -24.34
N THR A 12 13.55 11.42 -23.59
CA THR A 12 14.31 11.32 -22.35
C THR A 12 13.39 10.80 -21.24
N LEU A 13 13.83 9.73 -20.56
CA LEU A 13 13.14 9.24 -19.36
C LEU A 13 13.19 10.34 -18.29
N LEU A 14 12.02 10.75 -17.80
CA LEU A 14 11.93 11.64 -16.64
C LEU A 14 12.70 10.99 -15.48
N ASP A 15 13.69 11.70 -14.92
CA ASP A 15 14.54 11.21 -13.82
C ASP A 15 13.65 10.68 -12.68
N ALA A 16 13.58 9.35 -12.56
CA ALA A 16 12.72 8.65 -11.62
C ALA A 16 13.02 9.06 -10.16
N ARG A 17 14.19 9.65 -9.89
CA ARG A 17 14.54 10.24 -8.60
C ARG A 17 13.72 11.48 -8.24
N LYS A 18 13.12 12.18 -9.21
CA LYS A 18 12.21 13.32 -8.99
C LYS A 18 10.73 12.92 -8.95
N ALA A 19 10.39 11.70 -9.37
CA ALA A 19 9.05 11.16 -9.23
C ALA A 19 8.80 10.77 -7.76
N ASP A 20 8.39 11.76 -6.97
CA ASP A 20 8.12 11.66 -5.54
C ASP A 20 6.86 10.79 -5.25
N VAL A 21 7.00 9.47 -5.41
CA VAL A 21 6.03 8.45 -4.98
C VAL A 21 6.06 8.22 -3.46
N GLY A 22 7.11 8.71 -2.78
CA GLY A 22 7.27 8.62 -1.32
C GLY A 22 6.25 9.47 -0.56
N ARG A 23 6.06 10.74 -0.95
CA ARG A 23 5.14 11.65 -0.25
C ARG A 23 3.65 11.26 -0.35
N SER A 24 3.28 10.41 -1.32
CA SER A 24 1.90 9.92 -1.48
C SER A 24 1.51 8.85 -0.45
N ARG A 25 2.47 8.01 -0.03
CA ARG A 25 2.22 6.97 1.00
C ARG A 25 2.02 7.57 2.39
N GLU A 26 2.63 8.72 2.66
CA GLU A 26 2.66 9.30 4.01
C GLU A 26 1.34 10.00 4.40
N LYS A 27 0.66 10.66 3.46
CA LYS A 27 -0.67 11.25 3.72
C LYS A 27 -1.74 10.19 4.03
N SER A 28 -1.69 9.04 3.37
CA SER A 28 -2.64 7.93 3.60
C SER A 28 -2.44 7.26 4.97
N ARG A 29 -1.19 7.17 5.45
CA ARG A 29 -0.86 6.59 6.77
C ARG A 29 -1.40 7.46 7.91
N ARG A 30 -1.25 8.78 7.83
CA ARG A 30 -1.75 9.72 8.86
C ARG A 30 -3.28 9.68 9.03
N ALA A 31 -4.04 9.51 7.95
CA ALA A 31 -5.49 9.44 8.03
C ALA A 31 -5.99 8.16 8.75
N ARG A 32 -5.33 7.01 8.51
CA ARG A 32 -5.64 5.76 9.23
C ARG A 32 -5.30 5.86 10.70
N LEU A 33 -4.15 6.45 11.03
CA LEU A 33 -3.73 6.68 12.42
C LEU A 33 -4.69 7.62 13.16
N ARG A 34 -5.19 8.69 12.52
CA ARG A 34 -6.20 9.57 13.13
C ARG A 34 -7.54 8.88 13.39
N ARG A 35 -8.00 8.02 12.47
CA ARG A 35 -9.22 7.22 12.67
C ARG A 35 -9.05 6.23 13.82
N LEU A 36 -7.93 5.53 13.88
CA LEU A 36 -7.60 4.64 15.00
C LEU A 36 -7.54 5.40 16.33
N ALA A 37 -6.90 6.58 16.36
CA ALA A 37 -6.84 7.41 17.55
C ALA A 37 -8.22 7.86 18.03
N LEU A 38 -9.12 8.27 17.12
CA LEU A 38 -10.51 8.62 17.47
C LEU A 38 -11.31 7.42 18.00
N VAL A 39 -11.17 6.27 17.35
CA VAL A 39 -11.84 5.02 17.77
C VAL A 39 -11.36 4.55 19.14
N LEU A 40 -10.07 4.72 19.46
CA LEU A 40 -9.51 4.36 20.76
C LEU A 40 -9.82 5.41 21.86
N ALA A 41 -9.93 6.69 21.49
CA ALA A 41 -10.17 7.78 22.43
C ALA A 41 -11.57 7.73 23.08
N LEU A 42 -12.60 7.28 22.34
CA LEU A 42 -13.96 7.12 22.86
C LEU A 42 -14.04 6.17 24.07
N PRO A 43 -13.58 4.90 23.98
CA PRO A 43 -13.59 3.99 25.13
C PRO A 43 -12.60 4.40 26.22
N ALA A 44 -11.45 5.00 25.88
CA ALA A 44 -10.49 5.50 26.87
C ALA A 44 -11.07 6.65 27.72
N GLY A 45 -11.75 7.61 27.07
CA GLY A 45 -12.44 8.70 27.77
C GLY A 45 -13.62 8.21 28.61
N PHE A 46 -14.39 7.23 28.11
CA PHE A 46 -15.46 6.60 28.87
C PHE A 46 -14.95 5.86 30.11
N LEU A 47 -13.85 5.11 29.98
CA LEU A 47 -13.19 4.44 31.11
C LEU A 47 -12.64 5.45 32.12
N TRP A 48 -12.04 6.54 31.66
CA TRP A 48 -11.53 7.60 32.55
C TRP A 48 -12.66 8.32 33.29
N TYR A 49 -13.72 8.71 32.58
CA TYR A 49 -14.90 9.32 33.17
C TYR A 49 -15.51 8.41 34.25
N ARG A 50 -15.62 7.11 33.94
CA ARG A 50 -16.16 6.12 34.88
C ARG A 50 -15.25 5.89 36.10
N LEU A 51 -13.93 5.87 35.91
CA LEU A 51 -12.95 5.75 37.01
C LEU A 51 -13.01 6.96 37.95
N ALA A 52 -13.18 8.16 37.40
CA ALA A 52 -13.31 9.40 38.16
C ALA A 52 -14.63 9.49 38.95
N THR A 53 -15.72 8.87 38.47
CA THR A 53 -17.03 8.84 39.16
C THR A 53 -17.13 7.84 40.32
N GLY A 54 -16.04 7.13 40.67
CA GLY A 54 -16.03 6.31 41.89
C GLY A 54 -16.92 5.05 41.86
N HIS A 55 -17.33 4.60 40.68
CA HIS A 55 -17.94 3.28 40.47
C HIS A 55 -16.90 2.33 39.85
N PRO A 56 -15.92 1.84 40.64
CA PRO A 56 -14.98 0.85 40.15
C PRO A 56 -15.79 -0.37 39.69
N PHE A 57 -15.50 -0.85 38.49
CA PHE A 57 -16.04 -2.11 38.01
C PHE A 57 -15.54 -3.18 39.00
N ASN A 58 -16.39 -3.61 39.94
CA ASN A 58 -16.06 -4.71 40.83
C ASN A 58 -16.07 -6.00 40.01
N VAL A 59 -14.96 -6.26 39.32
CA VAL A 59 -14.68 -7.53 38.64
C VAL A 59 -14.72 -8.72 39.63
N PHE A 60 -14.62 -8.42 40.92
CA PHE A 60 -14.61 -9.37 42.03
C PHE A 60 -15.95 -9.48 42.79
N ALA A 61 -16.93 -8.61 42.54
CA ALA A 61 -18.30 -8.77 43.08
C ALA A 61 -19.17 -9.52 42.07
N LEU A 62 -18.61 -10.56 41.44
CA LEU A 62 -19.40 -11.46 40.62
C LEU A 62 -20.40 -12.16 41.54
N PRO A 63 -21.67 -12.31 41.14
CA PRO A 63 -22.50 -13.40 41.66
C PRO A 63 -21.68 -14.69 41.62
N ASN A 64 -21.96 -15.68 42.46
CA ASN A 64 -21.32 -16.98 42.39
C ASN A 64 -21.69 -17.67 41.05
N ILE A 65 -21.05 -17.24 39.96
CA ILE A 65 -21.24 -17.77 38.63
C ILE A 65 -20.50 -19.10 38.65
N PRO A 66 -21.19 -20.23 38.44
CA PRO A 66 -20.53 -21.53 38.43
C PRO A 66 -19.43 -21.51 37.37
N TRP A 67 -18.25 -22.02 37.74
CA TRP A 67 -17.05 -22.09 36.89
C TRP A 67 -17.32 -22.74 35.52
N LEU A 68 -18.34 -23.61 35.42
CA LEU A 68 -18.87 -24.19 34.19
C LEU A 68 -19.38 -23.14 33.19
N LEU A 69 -20.02 -22.08 33.66
CA LEU A 69 -20.57 -21.01 32.83
C LEU A 69 -19.45 -20.10 32.30
N LEU A 70 -18.41 -19.88 33.11
CA LEU A 70 -17.17 -19.23 32.66
C LEU A 70 -16.50 -20.05 31.54
N LEU A 71 -16.41 -21.38 31.68
CA LEU A 71 -15.88 -22.25 30.64
C LEU A 71 -16.71 -22.18 29.35
N TYR A 72 -18.04 -22.21 29.47
CA TYR A 72 -18.98 -22.16 28.34
C TYR A 72 -18.87 -20.88 27.52
N VAL A 73 -18.52 -19.75 28.15
CA VAL A 73 -18.29 -18.47 27.46
C VAL A 73 -16.83 -18.33 26.99
N ALA A 74 -15.86 -18.78 27.79
CA ALA A 74 -14.44 -18.62 27.49
C ALA A 74 -14.00 -19.43 26.26
N VAL A 75 -14.47 -20.67 26.11
CA VAL A 75 -14.11 -21.54 24.97
C VAL A 75 -14.51 -20.96 23.61
N PRO A 76 -15.77 -20.55 23.37
CA PRO A 76 -16.16 -19.98 22.08
C PRO A 76 -15.52 -18.61 21.83
N VAL A 77 -15.30 -17.80 22.87
CA VAL A 77 -14.61 -16.51 22.72
C VAL A 77 -13.15 -16.72 22.33
N LEU A 78 -12.43 -17.64 22.99
CA LEU A 78 -11.05 -17.98 22.64
C LEU A 78 -10.96 -18.53 21.22
N PHE A 79 -11.91 -19.38 20.83
CA PHE A 79 -11.98 -19.92 19.47
C PHE A 79 -12.22 -18.83 18.43
N LEU A 80 -13.17 -17.91 18.66
CA LEU A 80 -13.46 -16.79 17.76
C LEU A 80 -12.28 -15.82 17.65
N VAL A 81 -11.59 -15.53 18.76
CA VAL A 81 -10.38 -14.68 18.76
C VAL A 81 -9.23 -15.37 18.03
N GLY A 82 -9.02 -16.67 18.27
CA GLY A 82 -8.01 -17.46 17.58
C GLY A 82 -8.27 -17.52 16.07
N MET A 83 -9.50 -17.81 15.66
CA MET A 83 -9.90 -17.85 14.26
C MET A 83 -9.79 -16.45 13.61
N GLY A 84 -10.22 -15.39 14.31
CA GLY A 84 -10.04 -14.01 13.84
C GLY A 84 -8.58 -13.60 13.67
N GLY A 85 -7.69 -14.06 14.57
CA GLY A 85 -6.25 -13.85 14.48
C GLY A 85 -5.63 -14.53 13.26
N VAL A 86 -6.07 -15.75 12.95
CA VAL A 86 -5.65 -16.49 11.74
C VAL A 86 -6.10 -15.74 10.48
N TYR A 87 -7.35 -15.31 10.38
CA TYR A 87 -7.81 -14.52 9.22
C TYR A 87 -7.01 -13.22 9.02
N TRP A 88 -6.64 -12.55 10.12
CA TRP A 88 -5.80 -11.36 10.06
C TRP A 88 -4.36 -11.66 9.58
N ALA A 89 -3.80 -12.81 9.98
CA ALA A 89 -2.48 -13.26 9.54
C ALA A 89 -2.47 -13.65 8.05
N TYR A 90 -3.48 -14.40 7.59
CA TYR A 90 -3.60 -14.82 6.19
C TYR A 90 -3.87 -13.64 5.23
N GLY A 91 -4.45 -12.54 5.71
CA GLY A 91 -4.69 -11.34 4.91
C GLY A 91 -3.41 -10.55 4.53
N ARG A 92 -2.24 -10.92 5.04
CA ARG A 92 -0.98 -10.26 4.67
C ARG A 92 -0.37 -10.91 3.44
N SER A 93 -0.67 -10.36 2.27
CA SER A 93 0.08 -10.65 1.05
C SER A 93 1.58 -10.30 1.26
N PRO A 94 2.50 -11.24 1.03
CA PRO A 94 3.93 -10.95 1.09
C PRO A 94 4.32 -10.04 -0.08
N HIS A 95 4.34 -8.73 0.15
CA HIS A 95 4.86 -7.78 -0.81
C HIS A 95 6.39 -7.75 -0.70
N GLN A 96 7.08 -8.45 -1.62
CA GLN A 96 8.53 -8.29 -1.76
C GLN A 96 8.81 -6.92 -2.36
N LEU A 97 9.43 -6.03 -1.57
CA LEU A 97 9.92 -4.75 -2.05
C LEU A 97 11.24 -5.00 -2.78
N ILE A 98 11.20 -5.05 -4.11
CA ILE A 98 12.41 -5.02 -4.93
C ILE A 98 12.99 -3.62 -4.78
N ARG A 99 14.21 -3.54 -4.27
CA ARG A 99 14.93 -2.27 -4.14
C ARG A 99 15.70 -1.99 -5.43
N PRO A 100 15.80 -0.72 -5.88
CA PRO A 100 16.53 -0.38 -7.11
C PRO A 100 17.97 -0.90 -7.14
N GLU A 101 18.62 -1.02 -5.98
CA GLU A 101 20.01 -1.49 -5.87
C GLU A 101 20.17 -2.99 -6.19
N GLN A 102 19.08 -3.76 -6.27
CA GLN A 102 19.08 -5.20 -6.58
C GLN A 102 18.90 -5.50 -8.07
N ILE A 103 18.72 -4.46 -8.90
CA ILE A 103 18.43 -4.57 -10.32
C ILE A 103 19.71 -4.30 -11.11
N ASP A 104 20.30 -5.37 -11.65
CA ASP A 104 21.57 -5.32 -12.40
C ASP A 104 21.40 -5.07 -13.91
N VAL A 105 20.17 -4.77 -14.37
CA VAL A 105 19.85 -4.60 -15.79
C VAL A 105 19.25 -3.22 -16.00
N ARG A 106 19.75 -2.48 -16.99
CA ARG A 106 19.24 -1.16 -17.38
C ARG A 106 18.55 -1.22 -18.73
N LEU A 107 17.69 -0.23 -19.01
CA LEU A 107 17.02 -0.11 -20.32
C LEU A 107 18.02 -0.01 -21.49
N ALA A 108 19.22 0.50 -21.23
CA ALA A 108 20.32 0.55 -22.20
C ALA A 108 20.84 -0.83 -22.61
N ASP A 109 20.71 -1.84 -21.75
CA ASP A 109 21.25 -3.20 -21.98
C ASP A 109 20.32 -4.07 -22.84
N VAL A 110 19.13 -3.57 -23.14
CA VAL A 110 18.17 -4.23 -24.03
C VAL A 110 18.61 -3.95 -25.48
N VAL A 111 18.73 -4.96 -26.33
CA VAL A 111 19.17 -4.79 -27.73
C VAL A 111 18.09 -5.32 -28.69
N GLY A 112 17.97 -4.70 -29.87
CA GLY A 112 17.17 -5.23 -30.98
C GLY A 112 15.67 -4.91 -30.95
N ILE A 113 15.21 -4.03 -30.04
CA ILE A 113 13.80 -3.64 -29.92
C ILE A 113 13.59 -2.12 -29.73
N ASP A 114 14.28 -1.30 -30.52
CA ASP A 114 14.34 0.15 -30.29
C ASP A 114 12.99 0.87 -30.45
N VAL A 115 12.14 0.40 -31.38
CA VAL A 115 10.76 0.91 -31.52
C VAL A 115 9.94 0.67 -30.25
N ILE A 116 10.05 -0.52 -29.67
CA ILE A 116 9.31 -0.92 -28.45
C ILE A 116 9.85 -0.14 -27.24
N LYS A 117 11.17 0.06 -27.15
CA LYS A 117 11.77 0.88 -26.07
C LYS A 117 11.18 2.29 -26.08
N ALA A 118 11.09 2.94 -27.24
CA ALA A 118 10.56 4.30 -27.34
C ALA A 118 9.09 4.39 -26.88
N GLU A 119 8.27 3.41 -27.25
CA GLU A 119 6.86 3.35 -26.81
C GLU A 119 6.72 3.12 -25.29
N VAL A 120 7.56 2.24 -24.74
CA VAL A 120 7.63 1.97 -23.30
C VAL A 120 8.06 3.23 -22.54
N VAL A 121 9.12 3.92 -22.99
CA VAL A 121 9.59 5.18 -22.39
C VAL A 121 8.50 6.24 -22.38
N ARG A 122 7.79 6.41 -23.50
CA ARG A 122 6.65 7.35 -23.59
C ARG A 122 5.54 6.99 -22.61
N SER A 123 5.20 5.70 -22.51
CA SER A 123 4.19 5.20 -21.58
C SER A 123 4.59 5.41 -20.13
N LEU A 124 5.88 5.19 -19.80
CA LEU A 124 6.45 5.45 -18.48
C LEU A 124 6.39 6.93 -18.12
N ASN A 125 6.75 7.82 -19.05
CA ASN A 125 6.64 9.26 -18.84
C ASN A 125 5.18 9.66 -18.52
N LEU A 126 4.18 9.05 -19.17
CA LEU A 126 2.77 9.27 -18.85
C LEU A 126 2.38 8.77 -17.44
N PHE A 127 2.89 7.61 -17.02
CA PHE A 127 2.66 7.13 -15.65
C PHE A 127 3.32 8.02 -14.59
N LEU A 128 4.54 8.51 -14.85
CA LEU A 128 5.24 9.39 -13.91
C LEU A 128 4.55 10.77 -13.85
N ALA A 129 4.05 11.26 -14.97
CA ALA A 129 3.31 12.52 -15.07
C ALA A 129 1.84 12.42 -14.60
N HIS A 130 1.40 11.29 -14.03
CA HIS A 130 -0.02 11.05 -13.67
C HIS A 130 -0.65 12.14 -12.81
N ARG A 131 0.12 12.83 -11.94
CA ARG A 131 -0.40 13.91 -11.10
C ARG A 131 -0.69 15.19 -11.89
N THR A 132 0.21 15.58 -12.78
CA THR A 132 0.02 16.72 -13.68
C THR A 132 -1.13 16.43 -14.64
N PHE A 133 -1.14 15.22 -15.20
CA PHE A 133 -2.20 14.77 -16.12
C PHE A 133 -3.58 14.71 -15.45
N ALA A 134 -3.68 14.18 -14.23
CA ALA A 134 -4.95 14.11 -13.50
C ALA A 134 -5.44 15.49 -13.02
N ARG A 135 -4.52 16.41 -12.69
CA ARG A 135 -4.86 17.76 -12.24
C ARG A 135 -5.34 18.64 -13.39
N ASP A 136 -4.64 18.61 -14.52
CA ASP A 136 -4.81 19.60 -15.59
C ASP A 136 -5.75 19.09 -16.69
N MET A 137 -5.84 17.77 -16.93
CA MET A 137 -6.69 17.18 -17.98
C MET A 137 -7.85 16.35 -17.44
N GLY A 138 -7.99 16.18 -16.12
CA GLY A 138 -9.11 15.45 -15.50
C GLY A 138 -9.22 13.96 -15.83
N GLY A 139 -8.24 13.39 -16.55
CA GLY A 139 -8.24 12.00 -16.99
C GLY A 139 -7.82 11.01 -15.91
N ARG A 140 -8.29 9.75 -16.01
CA ARG A 140 -7.79 8.65 -15.16
C ARG A 140 -6.46 8.14 -15.71
N PRO A 141 -5.36 8.17 -14.93
CA PRO A 141 -4.09 7.65 -15.40
C PRO A 141 -4.19 6.14 -15.63
N ARG A 142 -3.51 5.65 -16.68
CA ARG A 142 -3.30 4.20 -16.87
C ARG A 142 -2.54 3.66 -15.65
N ARG A 143 -2.70 2.36 -15.34
CA ARG A 143 -2.13 1.75 -14.11
C ARG A 143 -1.02 0.72 -14.32
N GLY A 144 -0.73 0.31 -15.57
CA GLY A 144 0.31 -0.66 -15.85
C GLY A 144 0.48 -0.92 -17.35
N LEU A 145 1.57 -1.62 -17.68
CA LEU A 145 1.90 -2.14 -19.00
C LEU A 145 1.80 -3.67 -18.97
N LEU A 146 1.28 -4.26 -20.04
CA LEU A 146 1.26 -5.70 -20.26
C LEU A 146 2.17 -6.01 -21.45
N PHE A 147 3.12 -6.92 -21.27
CA PHE A 147 3.98 -7.40 -22.33
C PHE A 147 3.49 -8.77 -22.80
N GLU A 148 3.06 -8.88 -24.05
CA GLU A 148 2.55 -10.12 -24.65
C GLU A 148 3.50 -10.65 -25.75
N GLY A 149 3.55 -11.97 -25.93
CA GLY A 149 4.19 -12.62 -27.07
C GLY A 149 4.79 -14.00 -26.76
N PRO A 150 5.48 -14.64 -27.72
CA PRO A 150 6.13 -15.95 -27.56
C PRO A 150 7.19 -15.99 -26.43
N PRO A 151 7.48 -17.16 -25.84
CA PRO A 151 8.59 -17.28 -24.89
C PRO A 151 9.93 -16.91 -25.55
N GLY A 152 10.85 -16.31 -24.80
CA GLY A 152 12.19 -15.95 -25.31
C GLY A 152 12.32 -14.56 -25.94
N THR A 153 11.26 -13.77 -26.09
CA THR A 153 11.34 -12.42 -26.70
C THR A 153 11.74 -11.30 -25.73
N GLY A 154 12.42 -11.62 -24.63
CA GLY A 154 12.95 -10.61 -23.70
C GLY A 154 11.92 -9.84 -22.85
N LYS A 155 10.66 -10.27 -22.75
CA LYS A 155 9.61 -9.58 -21.94
C LYS A 155 9.99 -9.38 -20.48
N THR A 156 10.46 -10.44 -19.82
CA THR A 156 10.91 -10.39 -18.42
C THR A 156 12.18 -9.55 -18.27
N PHE A 157 13.07 -9.61 -19.26
CA PHE A 157 14.31 -8.84 -19.28
C PHE A 157 14.03 -7.34 -19.38
N LEU A 158 13.11 -6.95 -20.28
CA LEU A 158 12.63 -5.59 -20.43
C LEU A 158 11.89 -5.10 -19.17
N ALA A 159 11.04 -5.93 -18.56
CA ALA A 159 10.37 -5.59 -17.30
C ALA A 159 11.39 -5.35 -16.16
N LYS A 160 12.45 -6.15 -16.08
CA LYS A 160 13.53 -5.98 -15.09
C LYS A 160 14.33 -4.69 -15.34
N ALA A 161 14.55 -4.33 -16.60
CA ALA A 161 15.29 -3.15 -17.02
C ALA A 161 14.58 -1.80 -16.75
N ILE A 162 13.27 -1.84 -16.52
CA ILE A 162 12.40 -0.68 -16.27
C ILE A 162 12.18 -0.43 -14.76
N ALA A 163 12.27 -1.49 -13.96
CA ALA A 163 11.99 -1.45 -12.52
C ALA A 163 13.00 -0.60 -11.74
#